data_AF-A0A6I1E9L5-F1
#
_entry.id   AF-A0A6I1E9L5-F1
#
_cell.length_a   1.000
_cell.length_b   1.000
_cell.length_c   1.000
_cell.angle_alpha   90.00
_cell.angle_beta   90.00
_cell.angle_gamma   90.00
#
_symmetry.space_group_name_H-M   'P 1'
#
loop_
_entity.id
_entity.type
_entity.pdbx_description
1 polymer ?
#
loop_
_entity_poly.entity_id
_entity_poly.type
_entity_poly.pdbx_seq_one_letter_code
_entity_poly.pdbx_strand_id
1 'polypeptide(L)'
;MVLAINLKSRIFFIVSLAMLSLSWTQTLRAQETVKLPNYVIEQYGTPPVVPKGPLPKALRSAVKVAFIDSMAQSTWGRDQTLALAEISESKDPRIVWLISDLMRFASSPQLNTVLTTAANDLLGTNLSDRNSWGTVTDHLIAWDIPEPPNYLRVKRAIFTSVFPGWDKIFVKGDIDWRLVSWGGVLIDNRAYDTTDEACNCIPAADNPEVSNAKDATWLKDSDIVFGIEVNGEYRAYPRQIMEVREMVNDTLGGRDLGIPYCTLCGAAQAYFTDQLPRGVKRPILRTSGLLSRSNKVMYDLNTYSVFDTFLGHAVTGPLAKKNIKLKQAAVITTDWGTWKKEHPETTVLLERYALGRDPDFRNGRDANGPIFPIGDVDPRLPVHEDIIGIVTASGKPVAFQRSKAFVALKKGKEISFENIQLKLDAGGIKAVDANGSDLGSHQAFWFAWSQFHPQTALWPR
;
A
#
# COMPACT_ATOMS: atom_id res chain seq x y z
N MET A 1 -1.93 73.68 -27.40
CA MET A 1 -1.01 74.57 -28.14
C MET A 1 0.39 73.98 -28.03
N VAL A 2 0.95 73.50 -29.15
CA VAL A 2 2.39 73.30 -29.47
C VAL A 2 3.16 72.22 -28.66
N LEU A 3 3.42 71.04 -29.25
CA LEU A 3 4.69 70.57 -29.87
C LEU A 3 5.91 70.62 -28.92
N ALA A 4 6.43 69.49 -28.45
CA ALA A 4 7.43 68.61 -29.11
C ALA A 4 8.83 69.24 -29.18
N ILE A 5 9.83 68.59 -28.59
CA ILE A 5 11.14 68.25 -29.20
C ILE A 5 11.82 67.21 -28.32
N ASN A 6 12.23 66.14 -28.98
CA ASN A 6 13.00 65.01 -28.51
C ASN A 6 14.27 65.04 -29.35
N LEU A 7 15.48 64.92 -28.78
CA LEU A 7 16.65 64.34 -29.48
C LEU A 7 17.88 64.19 -28.57
N LYS A 8 18.32 62.93 -28.41
CA LYS A 8 19.70 62.39 -28.52
C LYS A 8 20.79 62.94 -27.56
N SER A 9 21.79 62.19 -27.11
CA SER A 9 22.22 60.78 -27.19
C SER A 9 23.60 60.74 -26.49
N ARG A 10 23.96 59.59 -25.91
CA ARG A 10 25.32 58.98 -25.79
C ARG A 10 25.64 58.44 -24.39
N ILE A 11 25.23 57.18 -24.21
CA ILE A 11 26.04 56.01 -23.82
C ILE A 11 27.35 56.32 -23.08
N PHE A 12 27.38 55.98 -21.79
CA PHE A 12 28.45 55.21 -21.14
C PHE A 12 27.84 54.49 -19.92
N PHE A 13 27.49 53.22 -20.07
CA PHE A 13 27.14 52.35 -18.95
C PHE A 13 28.44 51.78 -18.39
N ILE A 14 28.91 52.33 -17.27
CA ILE A 14 29.95 51.70 -16.46
C ILE A 14 29.25 50.86 -15.39
N VAL A 15 29.57 49.57 -15.47
CA VAL A 15 29.25 48.51 -14.51
C VAL A 15 29.74 48.94 -13.13
N SER A 16 28.85 48.89 -12.14
CA SER A 16 29.25 48.86 -10.72
C SER A 16 28.37 47.86 -9.99
N LEU A 17 28.96 46.67 -9.82
CA LEU A 17 28.62 45.67 -8.82
C LEU A 17 28.46 46.35 -7.46
N ALA A 18 27.25 46.35 -6.92
CA ALA A 18 27.04 46.43 -5.48
C ALA A 18 26.40 45.13 -5.05
N MET A 19 27.22 44.28 -4.41
CA MET A 19 26.81 43.02 -3.80
C MET A 19 25.73 43.29 -2.76
N LEU A 20 24.48 42.92 -3.07
CA LEU A 20 23.49 42.56 -2.08
C LEU A 20 23.50 41.04 -1.97
N SER A 21 24.40 40.55 -1.13
CA SER A 21 24.36 39.20 -0.59
C SER A 21 23.14 39.07 0.32
N LEU A 22 21.96 38.97 -0.29
CA LEU A 22 20.80 38.38 0.36
C LEU A 22 21.08 36.89 0.46
N SER A 23 21.70 36.54 1.58
CA SER A 23 21.81 35.20 2.10
C SER A 23 20.46 34.50 1.99
N TRP A 24 20.31 33.74 0.91
CA TRP A 24 19.47 32.56 0.87
C TRP A 24 20.01 31.65 1.97
N THR A 25 19.49 31.81 3.18
CA THR A 25 19.53 30.73 4.15
C THR A 25 18.67 29.63 3.54
N GLN A 26 19.31 28.79 2.71
CA GLN A 26 18.95 27.39 2.66
C GLN A 26 18.87 26.97 4.11
N THR A 27 17.65 26.81 4.60
CA THR A 27 17.38 26.02 5.78
C THR A 27 17.97 24.65 5.49
N LEU A 28 19.22 24.47 5.90
CA LEU A 28 19.76 23.18 6.28
C LEU A 28 18.75 22.65 7.30
N ARG A 29 17.77 21.89 6.82
CA ARG A 29 17.09 20.89 7.63
C ARG A 29 18.20 19.92 8.00
N ALA A 30 18.90 20.23 9.10
CA ALA A 30 19.44 19.19 9.95
C ALA A 30 18.24 18.28 10.21
N GLN A 31 18.27 17.11 9.58
CA GLN A 31 17.33 16.05 9.85
C GLN A 31 17.54 15.72 11.33
N GLU A 32 16.66 16.25 12.19
CA GLU A 32 16.43 15.68 13.50
C GLU A 32 16.27 14.20 13.22
N THR A 33 17.22 13.38 13.70
CA THR A 33 17.00 11.94 13.79
C THR A 33 15.77 11.81 14.66
N VAL A 34 14.61 11.57 14.03
CA VAL A 34 13.36 11.35 14.75
C VAL A 34 13.67 10.26 15.75
N LYS A 35 13.64 10.60 17.03
CA LYS A 35 13.97 9.65 18.08
C LYS A 35 12.95 8.51 17.97
N LEU A 36 13.43 7.29 17.71
CA LEU A 36 12.57 6.12 17.62
C LEU A 36 11.74 6.01 18.90
N PRO A 37 10.46 5.62 18.80
CA PRO A 37 9.64 5.39 19.98
C PRO A 37 10.28 4.37 20.92
N ASN A 38 10.06 4.52 22.23
CA ASN A 38 10.66 3.61 23.22
C ASN A 38 10.26 2.14 22.99
N TYR A 39 9.02 1.87 22.57
CA TYR A 39 8.55 0.51 22.28
C TYR A 39 9.31 -0.13 21.10
N VAL A 40 9.75 0.67 20.14
CA VAL A 40 10.59 0.19 19.02
C VAL A 40 11.95 -0.25 19.54
N ILE A 41 12.59 0.56 20.40
CA ILE A 41 13.90 0.21 20.98
C ILE A 41 13.77 -1.00 21.92
N GLU A 42 12.68 -1.11 22.66
CA GLU A 42 12.40 -2.27 23.52
C GLU A 42 12.23 -3.56 22.71
N GLN A 43 11.54 -3.50 21.57
CA GLN A 43 11.23 -4.67 20.76
C GLN A 43 12.37 -5.05 19.79
N TYR A 44 12.99 -4.08 19.13
CA TYR A 44 13.97 -4.28 18.06
C TYR A 44 15.40 -3.98 18.47
N GLY A 45 15.63 -3.41 19.66
CA GLY A 45 16.95 -2.97 20.09
C GLY A 45 17.37 -1.64 19.45
N THR A 46 18.64 -1.27 19.65
CA THR A 46 19.19 -0.01 19.15
C THR A 46 19.67 -0.15 17.71
N PRO A 47 19.29 0.75 16.78
CA PRO A 47 19.74 0.69 15.41
C PRO A 47 21.26 0.90 15.28
N PRO A 48 21.91 0.30 14.27
CA PRO A 48 23.31 0.56 13.97
C PRO A 48 23.52 2.02 13.49
N VAL A 49 24.78 2.48 13.55
CA VAL A 49 25.15 3.79 13.00
C VAL A 49 25.06 3.75 11.48
N VAL A 50 24.34 4.70 10.89
CA VAL A 50 24.15 4.79 9.44
C VAL A 50 25.11 5.82 8.82
N PRO A 51 26.01 5.40 7.91
CA PRO A 51 26.87 6.32 7.19
C PRO A 51 26.10 7.32 6.32
N LYS A 52 26.59 8.56 6.24
CA LYS A 52 26.03 9.61 5.36
C LYS A 52 26.80 9.66 4.04
N GLY A 53 26.11 10.09 2.98
CA GLY A 53 26.72 10.33 1.68
C GLY A 53 26.80 9.10 0.76
N PRO A 54 27.53 9.21 -0.37
CA PRO A 54 27.58 8.18 -1.39
C PRO A 54 28.37 6.94 -0.94
N LEU A 55 28.05 5.78 -1.52
CA LEU A 55 28.85 4.58 -1.34
C LEU A 55 30.25 4.74 -1.98
N PRO A 56 31.34 4.29 -1.32
CA PRO A 56 32.68 4.21 -1.90
C PRO A 56 32.71 3.43 -3.22
N LYS A 57 33.71 3.70 -4.07
CA LYS A 57 33.79 3.08 -5.41
C LYS A 57 33.83 1.55 -5.35
N ALA A 58 34.63 0.97 -4.44
CA ALA A 58 34.74 -0.47 -4.25
C ALA A 58 33.37 -1.08 -3.86
N LEU A 59 32.72 -0.50 -2.86
CA LEU A 59 31.38 -0.91 -2.41
C LEU A 59 30.31 -0.81 -3.50
N ARG A 60 30.33 0.23 -4.34
CA ARG A 60 29.42 0.32 -5.50
C ARG A 60 29.65 -0.80 -6.51
N SER A 61 30.91 -1.15 -6.76
CA SER A 61 31.25 -2.27 -7.64
C SER A 61 30.78 -3.59 -7.05
N ALA A 62 30.99 -3.80 -5.75
CA ALA A 62 30.52 -4.98 -5.04
C ALA A 62 28.99 -5.11 -5.10
N VAL A 63 28.24 -4.02 -4.84
CA VAL A 63 26.77 -3.99 -4.99
C VAL A 63 26.34 -4.37 -6.41
N LYS A 64 27.02 -3.86 -7.45
CA LYS A 64 26.71 -4.23 -8.84
C LYS A 64 26.92 -5.74 -9.07
N VAL A 65 28.05 -6.29 -8.65
CA VAL A 65 28.37 -7.71 -8.84
C VAL A 65 27.38 -8.61 -8.10
N ALA A 66 27.09 -8.29 -6.84
CA ALA A 66 26.25 -9.10 -5.97
C ALA A 66 24.75 -9.04 -6.30
N PHE A 67 24.22 -7.90 -6.75
CA PHE A 67 22.77 -7.69 -6.88
C PHE A 67 22.27 -7.38 -8.29
N ILE A 68 23.14 -6.98 -9.22
CA ILE A 68 22.77 -6.70 -10.61
C ILE A 68 23.29 -7.81 -11.52
N ASP A 69 24.59 -8.07 -11.48
CA ASP A 69 25.23 -9.02 -12.40
C ASP A 69 24.82 -10.46 -12.08
N SER A 70 24.70 -10.80 -10.78
CA SER A 70 24.18 -12.09 -10.32
C SER A 70 22.79 -12.40 -10.88
N MET A 71 21.90 -11.39 -10.92
CA MET A 71 20.54 -11.51 -11.42
C MET A 71 20.52 -11.62 -12.94
N ALA A 72 21.35 -10.84 -13.63
CA ALA A 72 21.47 -10.90 -15.09
C ALA A 72 22.07 -12.23 -15.58
N GLN A 73 22.97 -12.83 -14.80
CA GLN A 73 23.65 -14.08 -15.12
C GLN A 73 22.93 -15.31 -14.56
N SER A 74 21.98 -15.12 -13.64
CA SER A 74 21.32 -16.19 -12.87
C SER A 74 22.33 -17.10 -12.14
N THR A 75 23.42 -16.52 -11.60
CA THR A 75 24.50 -17.26 -10.94
C THR A 75 24.95 -16.61 -9.65
N TRP A 76 25.29 -17.46 -8.67
CA TRP A 76 26.01 -17.05 -7.46
C TRP A 76 27.30 -17.86 -7.34
N GLY A 77 28.43 -17.23 -7.65
CA GLY A 77 29.76 -17.87 -7.66
C GLY A 77 30.80 -17.10 -6.86
N ARG A 78 32.08 -17.37 -7.17
CA ARG A 78 33.23 -16.75 -6.47
C ARG A 78 33.15 -15.23 -6.43
N ASP A 79 32.82 -14.59 -7.54
CA ASP A 79 32.82 -13.12 -7.65
C ASP A 79 31.71 -12.50 -6.80
N GLN A 80 30.51 -13.11 -6.77
CA GLN A 80 29.41 -12.68 -5.90
C GLN A 80 29.74 -12.88 -4.42
N THR A 81 30.38 -14.00 -4.06
CA THR A 81 30.82 -14.25 -2.69
C THR A 81 31.87 -13.24 -2.23
N LEU A 82 32.85 -12.91 -3.06
CA LEU A 82 33.85 -11.88 -2.75
C LEU A 82 33.21 -10.49 -2.65
N ALA A 83 32.26 -10.18 -3.53
CA ALA A 83 31.52 -8.93 -3.48
C ALA A 83 30.67 -8.82 -2.21
N LEU A 84 30.03 -9.90 -1.76
CA LEU A 84 29.26 -9.89 -0.52
C LEU A 84 30.17 -9.72 0.71
N ALA A 85 31.38 -10.30 0.70
CA ALA A 85 32.35 -10.07 1.78
C ALA A 85 32.78 -8.60 1.87
N GLU A 86 33.12 -7.96 0.75
CA GLU A 86 33.39 -6.50 0.68
C GLU A 86 32.19 -5.68 1.18
N ILE A 87 30.97 -6.12 0.86
CA ILE A 87 29.74 -5.49 1.38
C ILE A 87 29.68 -5.61 2.91
N SER A 88 29.85 -6.79 3.50
CA SER A 88 29.81 -6.98 4.95
C SER A 88 30.87 -6.16 5.68
N GLU A 89 32.09 -6.09 5.15
CA GLU A 89 33.19 -5.31 5.73
C GLU A 89 32.93 -3.79 5.75
N SER A 90 32.05 -3.29 4.88
CA SER A 90 31.71 -1.86 4.80
C SER A 90 30.99 -1.33 6.05
N LYS A 91 30.33 -2.22 6.81
CA LYS A 91 29.47 -1.86 7.96
C LYS A 91 28.41 -0.81 7.61
N ASP A 92 27.94 -0.79 6.37
CA ASP A 92 26.90 0.12 5.89
C ASP A 92 25.52 -0.58 5.93
N PRO A 93 24.70 -0.37 6.98
CA PRO A 93 23.43 -1.07 7.15
C PRO A 93 22.41 -0.75 6.05
N ARG A 94 22.61 0.32 5.27
CA ARG A 94 21.70 0.67 4.16
C ARG A 94 21.66 -0.43 3.10
N ILE A 95 22.77 -1.16 2.91
CA ILE A 95 22.86 -2.22 1.89
C ILE A 95 21.98 -3.42 2.23
N VAL A 96 21.58 -3.58 3.50
CA VAL A 96 20.76 -4.71 3.94
C VAL A 96 19.36 -4.70 3.29
N TRP A 97 18.87 -3.54 2.83
CA TRP A 97 17.67 -3.50 1.97
C TRP A 97 17.83 -4.32 0.68
N LEU A 98 19.01 -4.26 0.04
CA LEU A 98 19.31 -5.03 -1.17
C LEU A 98 19.49 -6.52 -0.87
N ILE A 99 20.06 -6.84 0.29
CA ILE A 99 20.15 -8.22 0.79
C ILE A 99 18.74 -8.79 1.00
N SER A 100 17.88 -8.08 1.73
CA SER A 100 16.49 -8.47 1.96
C SER A 100 15.73 -8.67 0.64
N ASP A 101 15.89 -7.75 -0.32
CA ASP A 101 15.28 -7.89 -1.65
C ASP A 101 15.72 -9.17 -2.36
N LEU A 102 17.01 -9.50 -2.33
CA LEU A 102 17.55 -10.71 -2.95
C LEU A 102 17.11 -11.99 -2.21
N MET A 103 17.03 -11.97 -0.88
CA MET A 103 16.56 -13.11 -0.08
C MET A 103 15.18 -13.59 -0.51
N ARG A 104 14.34 -12.69 -1.04
CA ARG A 104 13.00 -13.03 -1.53
C ARG A 104 13.01 -13.95 -2.75
N PHE A 105 14.12 -13.96 -3.51
CA PHE A 105 14.30 -14.74 -4.72
C PHE A 105 15.46 -15.75 -4.61
N ALA A 106 16.08 -15.87 -3.44
CA ALA A 106 17.16 -16.83 -3.20
C ALA A 106 16.65 -18.26 -3.39
N SER A 107 17.21 -18.96 -4.37
CA SER A 107 16.75 -20.29 -4.80
C SER A 107 17.31 -21.44 -3.96
N SER A 108 18.36 -21.20 -3.16
CA SER A 108 18.98 -22.23 -2.31
C SER A 108 19.04 -21.82 -0.82
N PRO A 109 18.87 -22.77 0.11
CA PRO A 109 19.05 -22.53 1.54
C PRO A 109 20.43 -21.97 1.89
N GLN A 110 21.48 -22.43 1.20
CA GLN A 110 22.86 -21.99 1.43
C GLN A 110 23.04 -20.52 1.08
N LEU A 111 22.48 -20.06 -0.05
CA LEU A 111 22.51 -18.64 -0.40
C LEU A 111 21.73 -17.83 0.63
N ASN A 112 20.57 -18.31 1.08
CA ASN A 112 19.80 -17.63 2.11
C ASN A 112 20.61 -17.45 3.40
N THR A 113 21.26 -18.51 3.90
CA THR A 113 22.14 -18.44 5.08
C THR A 113 23.25 -17.40 4.91
N VAL A 114 23.94 -17.41 3.76
CA VAL A 114 25.04 -16.46 3.49
C VAL A 114 24.53 -15.01 3.46
N LEU A 115 23.34 -14.78 2.88
CA LEU A 115 22.69 -13.46 2.90
C LEU A 115 22.26 -13.06 4.32
N THR A 116 21.75 -14.00 5.14
CA THR A 116 21.37 -13.76 6.53
C THR A 116 22.60 -13.35 7.36
N THR A 117 23.73 -14.05 7.20
CA THR A 117 24.98 -13.72 7.89
C THR A 117 25.43 -12.31 7.52
N ALA A 118 25.46 -11.97 6.23
CA ALA A 118 25.84 -10.62 5.79
C ALA A 118 24.89 -9.53 6.32
N ALA A 119 23.58 -9.80 6.37
CA ALA A 119 22.61 -8.90 6.98
C ALA A 119 22.90 -8.69 8.48
N ASN A 120 23.14 -9.77 9.22
CA ASN A 120 23.45 -9.71 10.64
C ASN A 120 24.75 -8.94 10.93
N ASP A 121 25.80 -9.16 10.14
CA ASP A 121 27.08 -8.45 10.28
C ASP A 121 26.92 -6.93 10.07
N LEU A 122 26.14 -6.55 9.05
CA LEU A 122 25.87 -5.15 8.74
C LEU A 122 24.95 -4.46 9.75
N LEU A 123 24.02 -5.21 10.34
CA LEU A 123 23.08 -4.69 11.36
C LEU A 123 23.65 -4.76 12.78
N GLY A 124 24.72 -5.53 13.01
CA GLY A 124 25.22 -5.81 14.36
C GLY A 124 24.26 -6.65 15.18
N THR A 125 23.51 -7.55 14.53
CA THR A 125 22.47 -8.38 15.13
C THR A 125 22.80 -9.87 15.08
N ASN A 126 22.02 -10.68 15.77
CA ASN A 126 22.05 -12.14 15.65
C ASN A 126 20.63 -12.66 15.40
N LEU A 127 20.06 -12.31 14.25
CA LEU A 127 18.69 -12.65 13.87
C LEU A 127 18.60 -14.12 13.45
N SER A 128 17.47 -14.74 13.78
CA SER A 128 17.14 -16.14 13.52
C SER A 128 17.23 -16.53 12.04
N ASP A 129 17.72 -17.75 11.78
CA ASP A 129 17.68 -18.35 10.44
C ASP A 129 16.24 -18.69 9.99
N ARG A 130 15.33 -18.96 10.95
CA ARG A 130 13.91 -19.21 10.65
C ARG A 130 13.22 -17.90 10.28
N ASN A 131 12.62 -17.84 9.08
CA ASN A 131 12.05 -16.62 8.50
C ASN A 131 13.04 -15.44 8.51
N SER A 132 14.29 -15.71 8.11
CA SER A 132 15.37 -14.72 8.06
C SER A 132 14.95 -13.43 7.33
N TRP A 133 14.37 -13.58 6.13
CA TRP A 133 13.90 -12.44 5.33
C TRP A 133 12.91 -11.56 6.11
N GLY A 134 11.90 -12.18 6.74
CA GLY A 134 10.89 -11.44 7.47
C GLY A 134 11.50 -10.66 8.63
N THR A 135 12.31 -11.34 9.44
CA THR A 135 12.95 -10.77 10.64
C THR A 135 13.89 -9.62 10.28
N VAL A 136 14.75 -9.81 9.27
CA VAL A 136 15.67 -8.76 8.78
C VAL A 136 14.87 -7.55 8.31
N THR A 137 13.83 -7.76 7.50
CA THR A 137 13.05 -6.67 6.92
C THR A 137 12.27 -5.89 7.98
N ASP A 138 11.70 -6.56 8.99
CA ASP A 138 11.04 -5.88 10.10
C ASP A 138 12.00 -4.96 10.87
N HIS A 139 13.25 -5.40 11.11
CA HIS A 139 14.25 -4.53 11.75
C HIS A 139 14.57 -3.31 10.88
N LEU A 140 14.72 -3.49 9.56
CA LEU A 140 14.98 -2.37 8.65
C LEU A 140 13.84 -1.34 8.65
N ILE A 141 12.59 -1.80 8.67
CA ILE A 141 11.41 -0.93 8.73
C ILE A 141 11.34 -0.25 10.10
N ALA A 142 11.39 -1.00 11.20
CA ALA A 142 11.23 -0.49 12.56
C ALA A 142 12.32 0.55 12.92
N TRP A 143 13.54 0.36 12.46
CA TRP A 143 14.64 1.29 12.65
C TRP A 143 14.67 2.45 11.66
N ASP A 144 13.77 2.48 10.68
CA ASP A 144 13.75 3.41 9.54
C ASP A 144 15.15 3.55 8.89
N ILE A 145 15.81 2.42 8.64
CA ILE A 145 17.13 2.42 7.97
C ILE A 145 16.95 3.03 6.57
N PRO A 146 17.69 4.09 6.18
CA PRO A 146 17.47 4.74 4.90
C PRO A 146 17.92 3.86 3.74
N GLU A 147 17.35 4.10 2.56
CA GLU A 147 17.74 3.39 1.35
C GLU A 147 19.19 3.73 0.94
N PRO A 148 19.94 2.80 0.35
CA PRO A 148 21.25 3.09 -0.18
C PRO A 148 21.15 3.94 -1.47
N PRO A 149 22.17 4.73 -1.82
CA PRO A 149 22.20 5.48 -3.07
C PRO A 149 21.90 4.60 -4.30
N ASN A 150 20.99 5.04 -5.17
CA ASN A 150 20.51 4.31 -6.36
C ASN A 150 19.73 3.02 -6.06
N TYR A 151 19.15 2.87 -4.87
CA TYR A 151 18.40 1.69 -4.44
C TYR A 151 17.39 1.18 -5.48
N LEU A 152 16.47 2.03 -5.95
CA LEU A 152 15.45 1.63 -6.93
C LEU A 152 16.04 0.98 -8.20
N ARG A 153 17.21 1.44 -8.67
CA ARG A 153 17.86 0.84 -9.84
C ARG A 153 18.28 -0.60 -9.57
N VAL A 154 18.85 -0.86 -8.40
CA VAL A 154 19.32 -2.20 -8.00
C VAL A 154 18.11 -3.10 -7.69
N LYS A 155 17.13 -2.60 -6.93
CA LYS A 155 15.88 -3.31 -6.65
C LYS A 155 15.17 -3.72 -7.94
N ARG A 156 15.11 -2.83 -8.93
CA ARG A 156 14.55 -3.14 -10.25
C ARG A 156 15.30 -4.30 -10.92
N ALA A 157 16.63 -4.34 -10.86
CA ALA A 157 17.40 -5.45 -11.42
C ALA A 157 17.06 -6.79 -10.75
N ILE A 158 16.84 -6.80 -9.42
CA ILE A 158 16.43 -8.00 -8.68
C ILE A 158 15.02 -8.43 -9.10
N PHE A 159 14.03 -7.54 -8.96
CA PHE A 159 12.62 -7.92 -9.12
C PHE A 159 12.25 -8.24 -10.58
N THR A 160 12.79 -7.50 -11.54
CA THR A 160 12.41 -7.66 -12.96
C THR A 160 13.13 -8.80 -13.69
N SER A 161 14.18 -9.37 -13.08
CA SER A 161 14.89 -10.52 -13.66
C SER A 161 14.15 -11.85 -13.43
N VAL A 162 13.25 -11.90 -12.43
CA VAL A 162 12.55 -13.14 -12.06
C VAL A 162 11.21 -13.27 -12.80
N PHE A 163 10.43 -12.18 -12.87
CA PHE A 163 9.11 -12.20 -13.49
C PHE A 163 8.90 -11.02 -14.46
N PRO A 164 8.40 -11.29 -15.69
CA PRO A 164 8.12 -10.24 -16.66
C PRO A 164 6.91 -9.38 -16.22
N GLY A 165 6.89 -8.11 -16.63
CA GLY A 165 5.75 -7.19 -16.44
C GLY A 165 5.92 -6.16 -15.31
N TRP A 166 6.81 -6.41 -14.35
CA TRP A 166 7.13 -5.45 -13.28
C TRP A 166 8.04 -4.31 -13.73
N ASP A 167 8.68 -4.43 -14.89
CA ASP A 167 9.51 -3.40 -15.49
C ASP A 167 8.73 -2.09 -15.74
N LYS A 168 7.41 -2.14 -15.90
CA LYS A 168 6.58 -0.93 -16.03
C LYS A 168 6.17 -0.33 -14.67
N ILE A 169 6.22 -1.14 -13.61
CA ILE A 169 5.82 -0.77 -12.24
C ILE A 169 6.96 -0.12 -11.45
N PHE A 170 8.17 -0.68 -11.52
CA PHE A 170 9.34 -0.19 -10.77
C PHE A 170 9.94 1.09 -11.38
N VAL A 171 9.21 2.20 -11.25
CA VAL A 171 9.59 3.54 -11.71
C VAL A 171 9.58 4.54 -10.57
N LYS A 172 10.22 5.70 -10.74
CA LYS A 172 10.19 6.76 -9.71
C LYS A 172 8.76 7.27 -9.49
N GLY A 173 8.42 7.57 -8.25
CA GLY A 173 7.12 8.10 -7.83
C GLY A 173 7.10 8.41 -6.33
N ASP A 174 5.92 8.76 -5.83
CA ASP A 174 5.63 9.01 -4.42
C ASP A 174 5.34 7.70 -3.66
N ILE A 175 6.32 6.80 -3.68
CA ILE A 175 6.26 5.50 -3.01
C ILE A 175 7.62 5.20 -2.39
N ASP A 176 7.60 4.69 -1.16
CA ASP A 176 8.80 4.16 -0.53
C ASP A 176 9.06 2.72 -1.00
N TRP A 177 9.98 2.58 -1.95
CA TRP A 177 10.33 1.28 -2.51
C TRP A 177 11.00 0.34 -1.52
N ARG A 178 11.51 0.82 -0.37
CA ARG A 178 12.05 -0.04 0.70
C ARG A 178 10.97 -0.96 1.25
N LEU A 179 9.75 -0.42 1.38
CA LEU A 179 8.61 -1.10 1.99
C LEU A 179 7.91 -2.08 1.04
N VAL A 180 8.25 -2.06 -0.25
CA VAL A 180 7.60 -2.86 -1.28
C VAL A 180 8.33 -4.18 -1.49
N SER A 181 7.63 -5.30 -1.37
CA SER A 181 8.17 -6.64 -1.64
C SER A 181 7.16 -7.56 -2.34
N TRP A 182 7.62 -8.73 -2.79
CA TRP A 182 6.79 -9.70 -3.51
C TRP A 182 5.90 -10.52 -2.55
N GLY A 183 4.59 -10.48 -2.77
CA GLY A 183 3.58 -11.18 -1.97
C GLY A 183 3.41 -12.67 -2.29
N GLY A 184 4.22 -13.24 -3.18
CA GLY A 184 4.16 -14.68 -3.51
C GLY A 184 3.22 -15.06 -4.67
N VAL A 185 2.64 -14.09 -5.37
CA VAL A 185 1.81 -14.31 -6.57
C VAL A 185 2.28 -13.42 -7.72
N LEU A 186 2.05 -13.82 -8.97
CA LEU A 186 2.43 -13.01 -10.11
C LEU A 186 1.46 -11.83 -10.32
N ILE A 187 1.90 -10.86 -11.11
CA ILE A 187 1.08 -9.77 -11.59
C ILE A 187 -0.10 -10.29 -12.42
N ASP A 188 -1.30 -9.76 -12.19
CA ASP A 188 -2.45 -9.97 -13.06
C ASP A 188 -2.38 -8.98 -14.23
N ASN A 189 -1.81 -9.41 -15.35
CA ASN A 189 -1.66 -8.63 -16.59
C ASN A 189 -2.63 -9.07 -17.69
N ARG A 190 -3.64 -9.87 -17.35
CA ARG A 190 -4.69 -10.31 -18.28
C ARG A 190 -5.44 -9.09 -18.80
N ALA A 191 -5.96 -9.21 -20.02
CA ALA A 191 -6.75 -8.15 -20.64
C ALA A 191 -8.00 -7.83 -19.80
N TYR A 192 -8.64 -6.70 -20.10
CA TYR A 192 -9.96 -6.43 -19.52
C TYR A 192 -10.97 -7.43 -20.08
N ASP A 193 -11.93 -7.84 -19.24
CA ASP A 193 -13.03 -8.74 -19.61
C ASP A 193 -12.59 -10.18 -19.95
N THR A 194 -11.52 -10.64 -19.30
CA THR A 194 -11.03 -12.02 -19.40
C THR A 194 -11.10 -12.72 -18.04
N THR A 195 -12.21 -12.50 -17.32
CA THR A 195 -12.43 -12.97 -15.93
C THR A 195 -12.18 -14.47 -15.73
N ASP A 196 -12.52 -15.27 -16.75
CA ASP A 196 -12.44 -16.73 -16.74
C ASP A 196 -11.08 -17.28 -17.26
N GLU A 197 -10.18 -16.42 -17.74
CA GLU A 197 -8.83 -16.85 -18.10
C GLU A 197 -8.00 -17.17 -16.85
N ALA A 198 -7.42 -18.37 -16.83
CA ALA A 198 -6.53 -18.79 -15.75
C ALA A 198 -5.21 -18.01 -15.76
N CYS A 199 -4.63 -17.80 -14.57
CA CYS A 199 -3.30 -17.23 -14.40
C CYS A 199 -2.60 -17.80 -13.17
N ASN A 200 -1.27 -17.65 -13.09
CA ASN A 200 -0.49 -17.86 -11.87
C ASN A 200 -0.50 -16.59 -10.98
N CYS A 201 -1.65 -15.92 -10.94
CA CYS A 201 -1.90 -14.66 -10.25
C CYS A 201 -3.17 -14.79 -9.40
N ILE A 202 -3.55 -13.73 -8.70
CA ILE A 202 -4.89 -13.63 -8.10
C ILE A 202 -5.79 -12.95 -9.12
N PRO A 203 -6.70 -13.70 -9.79
CA PRO A 203 -7.40 -13.21 -10.97
C PRO A 203 -8.50 -12.23 -10.58
N ALA A 204 -8.36 -10.96 -11.00
CA ALA A 204 -9.46 -10.01 -10.92
C ALA A 204 -10.70 -10.50 -11.69
N ALA A 205 -11.87 -10.05 -11.26
CA ALA A 205 -13.12 -10.20 -11.99
C ALA A 205 -13.56 -8.84 -12.56
N ASP A 206 -13.87 -8.80 -13.85
CA ASP A 206 -14.35 -7.62 -14.55
C ASP A 206 -15.83 -7.78 -14.90
N ASN A 207 -16.64 -6.79 -14.56
CA ASN A 207 -18.10 -6.74 -14.66
C ASN A 207 -18.76 -8.11 -14.41
N PRO A 208 -18.48 -8.75 -13.26
CA PRO A 208 -19.01 -10.07 -12.99
C PRO A 208 -20.54 -10.06 -13.03
N GLU A 209 -21.11 -11.05 -13.73
CA GLU A 209 -22.54 -11.35 -13.66
C GLU A 209 -23.01 -11.50 -12.20
N VAL A 210 -24.29 -11.18 -11.98
CA VAL A 210 -24.90 -11.17 -10.65
C VAL A 210 -26.25 -11.86 -10.67
N SER A 211 -26.66 -12.40 -9.51
CA SER A 211 -28.03 -12.84 -9.27
C SER A 211 -28.74 -11.83 -8.36
N ASN A 212 -30.07 -11.91 -8.30
CA ASN A 212 -30.82 -11.26 -7.23
C ASN A 212 -30.61 -12.00 -5.89
N ALA A 213 -31.03 -11.37 -4.80
CA ALA A 213 -30.88 -11.92 -3.46
C ALA A 213 -31.66 -13.23 -3.21
N LYS A 214 -32.79 -13.46 -3.91
CA LYS A 214 -33.62 -14.66 -3.72
C LYS A 214 -32.97 -15.91 -4.33
N ASP A 215 -32.26 -15.73 -5.44
CA ASP A 215 -31.62 -16.81 -6.18
C ASP A 215 -30.27 -17.23 -5.58
N ALA A 216 -29.68 -16.40 -4.71
CA ALA A 216 -28.43 -16.69 -4.01
C ALA A 216 -28.61 -17.63 -2.80
N THR A 217 -29.18 -18.81 -3.05
CA THR A 217 -29.48 -19.82 -2.03
C THR A 217 -28.24 -20.53 -1.47
N TRP A 218 -27.11 -20.42 -2.15
CA TRP A 218 -25.81 -20.94 -1.72
C TRP A 218 -25.19 -20.14 -0.57
N LEU A 219 -25.54 -18.85 -0.45
CA LEU A 219 -24.99 -17.94 0.54
C LEU A 219 -25.82 -17.99 1.83
N LYS A 220 -25.19 -18.40 2.93
CA LYS A 220 -25.86 -18.52 4.23
C LYS A 220 -26.06 -17.14 4.84
N ASP A 221 -27.11 -16.98 5.65
CA ASP A 221 -27.39 -15.69 6.30
C ASP A 221 -26.23 -15.20 7.19
N SER A 222 -25.41 -16.11 7.75
CA SER A 222 -24.24 -15.77 8.56
C SER A 222 -23.00 -15.38 7.76
N ASP A 223 -22.99 -15.57 6.44
CA ASP A 223 -21.81 -15.34 5.62
C ASP A 223 -21.57 -13.83 5.48
N ILE A 224 -20.30 -13.43 5.55
CA ILE A 224 -19.93 -12.01 5.50
C ILE A 224 -19.99 -11.53 4.05
N VAL A 225 -20.62 -10.37 3.85
CA VAL A 225 -20.66 -9.64 2.59
C VAL A 225 -20.10 -8.23 2.77
N PHE A 226 -19.53 -7.71 1.69
CA PHE A 226 -19.27 -6.29 1.54
C PHE A 226 -20.39 -5.70 0.70
N GLY A 227 -21.26 -4.90 1.32
CA GLY A 227 -22.37 -4.22 0.66
C GLY A 227 -21.96 -2.84 0.15
N ILE A 228 -22.36 -2.51 -1.06
CA ILE A 228 -22.15 -1.20 -1.66
C ILE A 228 -23.49 -0.69 -2.21
N GLU A 229 -23.79 0.57 -1.92
CA GLU A 229 -24.88 1.33 -2.54
C GLU A 229 -24.30 2.38 -3.49
N VAL A 230 -24.83 2.45 -4.72
CA VAL A 230 -24.60 3.59 -5.60
C VAL A 230 -25.91 3.96 -6.29
N ASN A 231 -26.32 5.23 -6.16
CA ASN A 231 -27.51 5.78 -6.82
C ASN A 231 -28.79 4.95 -6.60
N GLY A 232 -28.97 4.39 -5.40
CA GLY A 232 -30.13 3.55 -5.06
C GLY A 232 -30.07 2.11 -5.58
N GLU A 233 -28.97 1.69 -6.21
CA GLU A 233 -28.70 0.28 -6.51
C GLU A 233 -27.76 -0.33 -5.47
N TYR A 234 -28.08 -1.56 -5.07
CA TYR A 234 -27.37 -2.30 -4.02
C TYR A 234 -26.71 -3.56 -4.58
N ARG A 235 -25.46 -3.80 -4.18
CA ARG A 235 -24.75 -5.04 -4.51
C ARG A 235 -23.96 -5.57 -3.32
N ALA A 236 -24.07 -6.87 -3.10
CA ALA A 236 -23.26 -7.62 -2.17
C ALA A 236 -22.09 -8.30 -2.89
N TYR A 237 -20.91 -8.16 -2.30
CA TYR A 237 -19.68 -8.85 -2.70
C TYR A 237 -19.31 -9.85 -1.59
N PRO A 238 -19.67 -11.14 -1.71
CA PRO A 238 -19.42 -12.14 -0.69
C PRO A 238 -17.94 -12.29 -0.36
N ARG A 239 -17.60 -12.34 0.94
CA ARG A 239 -16.21 -12.44 1.38
C ARG A 239 -15.51 -13.67 0.78
N GLN A 240 -16.19 -14.81 0.67
CA GLN A 240 -15.62 -16.02 0.06
C GLN A 240 -15.17 -15.80 -1.40
N ILE A 241 -15.88 -14.96 -2.16
CA ILE A 241 -15.49 -14.60 -3.54
C ILE A 241 -14.34 -13.60 -3.51
N MET A 242 -14.45 -12.58 -2.65
CA MET A 242 -13.43 -11.53 -2.55
C MET A 242 -12.10 -12.06 -2.01
N GLU A 243 -12.08 -13.11 -1.20
CA GLU A 243 -10.85 -13.79 -0.75
C GLU A 243 -10.14 -14.55 -1.88
N VAL A 244 -10.85 -14.90 -2.94
CA VAL A 244 -10.30 -15.59 -4.11
C VAL A 244 -9.92 -14.61 -5.21
N ARG A 245 -10.76 -13.60 -5.46
CA ARG A 245 -10.59 -12.62 -6.54
C ARG A 245 -9.76 -11.42 -6.11
N GLU A 246 -9.93 -10.98 -4.87
CA GLU A 246 -9.29 -9.82 -4.21
C GLU A 246 -9.32 -8.48 -4.96
N MET A 247 -9.88 -8.44 -6.17
CA MET A 247 -10.04 -7.27 -7.03
C MET A 247 -11.24 -7.50 -7.95
N VAL A 248 -12.21 -6.60 -7.90
CA VAL A 248 -13.35 -6.59 -8.81
C VAL A 248 -13.43 -5.21 -9.47
N ASN A 249 -13.52 -5.17 -10.79
CA ASN A 249 -13.93 -3.96 -11.52
C ASN A 249 -15.39 -4.14 -11.90
N ASP A 250 -16.26 -3.22 -11.48
CA ASP A 250 -17.71 -3.39 -11.60
C ASP A 250 -18.40 -2.13 -12.11
N THR A 251 -19.66 -2.29 -12.51
CA THR A 251 -20.59 -1.20 -12.83
C THR A 251 -21.85 -1.37 -11.98
N LEU A 252 -22.18 -0.35 -11.18
CA LEU A 252 -23.32 -0.34 -10.25
C LEU A 252 -23.95 1.05 -10.22
N GLY A 253 -25.28 1.16 -10.33
CA GLY A 253 -25.97 2.46 -10.31
C GLY A 253 -25.52 3.39 -11.44
N GLY A 254 -25.10 2.83 -12.58
CA GLY A 254 -24.52 3.58 -13.71
C GLY A 254 -23.13 4.17 -13.43
N ARG A 255 -22.44 3.72 -12.39
CA ARG A 255 -21.10 4.17 -12.00
C ARG A 255 -20.11 3.03 -12.03
N ASP A 256 -18.87 3.40 -12.30
CA ASP A 256 -17.76 2.48 -12.48
C ASP A 256 -16.90 2.37 -11.22
N LEU A 257 -16.75 1.16 -10.72
CA LEU A 257 -16.03 0.89 -9.47
C LEU A 257 -14.80 0.01 -9.70
N GLY A 258 -13.78 0.23 -8.87
CA GLY A 258 -12.69 -0.70 -8.62
C GLY A 258 -12.67 -1.06 -7.13
N ILE A 259 -12.77 -2.35 -6.83
CA ILE A 259 -13.09 -2.87 -5.49
C ILE A 259 -12.01 -3.86 -5.07
N PRO A 260 -10.90 -3.37 -4.47
CA PRO A 260 -9.90 -4.24 -3.88
C PRO A 260 -10.36 -4.79 -2.53
N TYR A 261 -10.04 -6.04 -2.27
CA TYR A 261 -10.09 -6.62 -0.92
C TYR A 261 -8.70 -7.13 -0.53
N CYS A 262 -8.14 -6.54 0.51
CA CYS A 262 -6.89 -7.00 1.12
C CYS A 262 -7.23 -7.94 2.29
N THR A 263 -7.10 -9.25 2.06
CA THR A 263 -7.27 -10.30 3.08
C THR A 263 -6.39 -10.07 4.30
N LEU A 264 -5.11 -9.76 4.05
CA LEU A 264 -4.09 -9.45 5.06
C LEU A 264 -4.45 -8.23 5.93
N CYS A 265 -5.20 -7.28 5.37
CA CYS A 265 -5.54 -6.02 6.02
C CYS A 265 -6.94 -6.04 6.65
N GLY A 266 -7.76 -7.04 6.31
CA GLY A 266 -9.17 -7.03 6.64
C GLY A 266 -9.97 -5.90 6.01
N ALA A 267 -9.52 -5.40 4.86
CA ALA A 267 -10.01 -4.14 4.30
C ALA A 267 -10.55 -4.33 2.88
N ALA A 268 -11.86 -4.16 2.73
CA ALA A 268 -12.53 -3.99 1.45
C ALA A 268 -12.70 -2.49 1.18
N GLN A 269 -12.26 -2.03 0.01
CA GLN A 269 -12.44 -0.66 -0.45
C GLN A 269 -13.24 -0.64 -1.73
N ALA A 270 -13.82 0.52 -2.06
CA ALA A 270 -14.47 0.75 -3.33
C ALA A 270 -14.13 2.15 -3.82
N TYR A 271 -13.62 2.23 -5.05
CA TYR A 271 -13.21 3.49 -5.66
C TYR A 271 -13.96 3.73 -6.96
N PHE A 272 -14.50 4.95 -7.13
CA PHE A 272 -15.02 5.40 -8.40
C PHE A 272 -13.89 5.59 -9.42
N THR A 273 -14.07 5.00 -10.59
CA THR A 273 -13.08 4.94 -11.68
C THR A 273 -13.53 5.68 -12.96
N ASP A 274 -14.72 6.30 -12.94
CA ASP A 274 -15.36 7.01 -14.07
C ASP A 274 -15.19 8.55 -14.07
N GLN A 275 -14.96 9.18 -12.93
CA GLN A 275 -14.86 10.65 -12.82
C GLN A 275 -13.42 11.15 -12.93
N LEU A 276 -12.80 10.90 -14.07
CA LEU A 276 -11.42 11.30 -14.32
C LEU A 276 -11.30 12.60 -15.12
N PRO A 277 -10.16 13.31 -14.98
CA PRO A 277 -9.84 14.44 -15.86
C PRO A 277 -9.85 14.04 -17.34
N ARG A 278 -10.18 15.01 -18.21
CA ARG A 278 -10.22 14.81 -19.66
C ARG A 278 -8.93 14.18 -20.19
N GLY A 279 -9.07 13.16 -21.04
CA GLY A 279 -7.94 12.45 -21.66
C GLY A 279 -7.27 11.39 -20.77
N VAL A 280 -7.84 11.09 -19.60
CA VAL A 280 -7.46 9.93 -18.79
C VAL A 280 -8.49 8.83 -19.02
N LYS A 281 -8.04 7.63 -19.41
CA LYS A 281 -8.91 6.45 -19.52
C LYS A 281 -9.28 5.94 -18.13
N ARG A 282 -10.48 5.36 -18.00
CA ARG A 282 -10.89 4.60 -16.80
C ARG A 282 -9.77 3.66 -16.36
N PRO A 283 -9.28 3.73 -15.11
CA PRO A 283 -8.30 2.78 -14.62
C PRO A 283 -8.96 1.42 -14.46
N ILE A 284 -8.27 0.36 -14.89
CA ILE A 284 -8.70 -1.01 -14.70
C ILE A 284 -7.79 -1.60 -13.64
N LEU A 285 -8.31 -1.78 -12.43
CA LEU A 285 -7.50 -2.15 -11.28
C LEU A 285 -7.17 -3.64 -11.30
N ARG A 286 -5.93 -3.95 -10.96
CA ARG A 286 -5.36 -5.30 -10.99
C ARG A 286 -4.46 -5.55 -9.79
N THR A 287 -4.27 -6.83 -9.47
CA THR A 287 -3.28 -7.28 -8.49
C THR A 287 -1.87 -7.15 -9.08
N SER A 288 -0.98 -6.39 -8.44
CA SER A 288 0.42 -6.27 -8.89
C SER A 288 1.29 -7.47 -8.49
N GLY A 289 0.85 -8.25 -7.50
CA GLY A 289 1.66 -9.26 -6.80
C GLY A 289 2.63 -8.67 -5.77
N LEU A 290 2.70 -7.34 -5.66
CA LEU A 290 3.51 -6.63 -4.68
C LEU A 290 2.68 -6.25 -3.45
N LEU A 291 3.37 -6.14 -2.31
CA LEU A 291 2.84 -5.69 -1.04
C LEU A 291 3.68 -4.54 -0.51
N SER A 292 3.06 -3.61 0.20
CA SER A 292 3.70 -2.55 0.99
C SER A 292 3.21 -2.68 2.42
N ARG A 293 4.09 -3.03 3.36
CA ARG A 293 3.74 -3.26 4.78
C ARG A 293 2.54 -4.20 4.95
N SER A 294 2.65 -5.38 4.33
CA SER A 294 1.59 -6.40 4.27
C SER A 294 0.25 -5.93 3.66
N ASN A 295 0.18 -4.72 3.09
CA ASN A 295 -0.96 -4.22 2.34
C ASN A 295 -0.76 -4.46 0.84
N LYS A 296 -1.84 -4.80 0.14
CA LYS A 296 -1.81 -5.01 -1.30
C LYS A 296 -1.42 -3.73 -2.03
N VAL A 297 -0.58 -3.85 -3.04
CA VAL A 297 -0.32 -2.79 -4.01
C VAL A 297 -1.11 -3.10 -5.27
N MET A 298 -2.04 -2.23 -5.64
CA MET A 298 -2.82 -2.35 -6.88
C MET A 298 -2.24 -1.47 -7.98
N TYR A 299 -2.54 -1.80 -9.23
CA TYR A 299 -2.10 -1.00 -10.37
C TYR A 299 -3.18 -0.91 -11.44
N ASP A 300 -3.09 0.11 -12.30
CA ASP A 300 -3.94 0.26 -13.48
C ASP A 300 -3.35 -0.45 -14.70
N LEU A 301 -4.12 -1.37 -15.30
CA LEU A 301 -3.73 -2.12 -16.49
C LEU A 301 -3.41 -1.22 -17.70
N ASN A 302 -4.08 -0.07 -17.83
CA ASN A 302 -3.90 0.82 -19.00
C ASN A 302 -2.57 1.56 -18.98
N THR A 303 -2.17 2.03 -17.80
CA THR A 303 -1.03 2.96 -17.66
C THR A 303 0.14 2.38 -16.85
N TYR A 304 -0.05 1.24 -16.21
CA TYR A 304 0.86 0.66 -15.23
C TYR A 304 1.15 1.57 -14.03
N SER A 305 0.28 2.56 -13.79
CA SER A 305 0.37 3.41 -12.60
C SER A 305 0.00 2.59 -11.38
N VAL A 306 0.87 2.62 -10.36
CA VAL A 306 0.58 2.00 -9.06
C VAL A 306 -0.31 2.94 -8.26
N PHE A 307 -1.28 2.36 -7.56
CA PHE A 307 -2.08 3.05 -6.58
C PHE A 307 -1.78 2.51 -5.18
N ASP A 308 -1.76 3.43 -4.22
CA ASP A 308 -1.96 3.07 -2.83
C ASP A 308 -3.39 2.55 -2.66
N THR A 309 -3.53 1.25 -2.39
CA THR A 309 -4.83 0.57 -2.27
C THR A 309 -5.66 1.14 -1.12
N PHE A 310 -5.02 1.67 -0.09
CA PHE A 310 -5.68 2.20 1.10
C PHE A 310 -6.14 3.65 0.93
N LEU A 311 -5.40 4.44 0.15
CA LEU A 311 -5.66 5.88 -0.03
C LEU A 311 -6.27 6.24 -1.40
N GLY A 312 -6.29 5.30 -2.35
CA GLY A 312 -6.77 5.53 -3.71
C GLY A 312 -5.91 6.49 -4.53
N HIS A 313 -4.70 6.84 -4.06
CA HIS A 313 -3.80 7.78 -4.71
C HIS A 313 -2.85 7.06 -5.66
N ALA A 314 -2.72 7.55 -6.89
CA ALA A 314 -1.70 7.07 -7.83
C ALA A 314 -0.32 7.54 -7.35
N VAL A 315 0.55 6.59 -7.03
CA VAL A 315 1.88 6.85 -6.46
C VAL A 315 2.99 6.75 -7.49
N THR A 316 2.80 6.02 -8.59
CA THR A 316 3.77 5.95 -9.69
C THR A 316 3.10 6.06 -11.07
N GLY A 317 3.91 6.19 -12.11
CA GLY A 317 3.43 6.12 -13.50
C GLY A 317 2.68 7.38 -13.99
N PRO A 318 2.02 7.29 -15.15
CA PRO A 318 1.32 8.42 -15.77
C PRO A 318 0.23 9.06 -14.92
N LEU A 319 -0.50 8.29 -14.10
CA LEU A 319 -1.59 8.82 -13.28
C LEU A 319 -1.07 9.57 -12.05
N ALA A 320 0.05 9.15 -11.46
CA ALA A 320 0.71 9.90 -10.39
C ALA A 320 1.20 11.28 -10.86
N LYS A 321 1.74 11.37 -12.08
CA LYS A 321 2.13 12.67 -12.68
C LYS A 321 0.96 13.63 -12.87
N LYS A 322 -0.26 13.09 -12.93
CA LYS A 322 -1.51 13.85 -13.00
C LYS A 322 -2.18 14.04 -11.64
N ASN A 323 -1.52 13.63 -10.55
CA ASN A 323 -2.02 13.70 -9.18
C ASN A 323 -3.42 13.07 -9.03
N ILE A 324 -3.64 11.92 -9.67
CA ILE A 324 -4.92 11.23 -9.65
C ILE A 324 -5.12 10.57 -8.29
N LYS A 325 -6.19 10.97 -7.60
CA LYS A 325 -6.72 10.28 -6.43
C LYS A 325 -8.17 9.87 -6.72
N LEU A 326 -8.46 8.58 -6.60
CA LEU A 326 -9.79 8.05 -6.82
C LEU A 326 -10.70 8.43 -5.65
N LYS A 327 -11.95 8.83 -5.98
CA LYS A 327 -12.96 9.07 -4.96
C LYS A 327 -13.46 7.73 -4.44
N GLN A 328 -13.57 7.61 -3.13
CA GLN A 328 -14.03 6.38 -2.48
C GLN A 328 -15.55 6.35 -2.33
N ALA A 329 -16.12 5.16 -2.34
CA ALA A 329 -17.49 4.85 -1.94
C ALA A 329 -17.49 4.12 -0.58
N ALA A 330 -18.54 4.24 0.22
CA ALA A 330 -18.68 3.40 1.40
C ALA A 330 -18.77 1.92 1.05
N VAL A 331 -18.21 1.11 1.94
CA VAL A 331 -18.37 -0.34 1.95
C VAL A 331 -18.90 -0.74 3.32
N ILE A 332 -20.08 -1.35 3.34
CA ILE A 332 -20.71 -1.87 4.55
C ILE A 332 -20.31 -3.32 4.72
N THR A 333 -19.54 -3.63 5.75
CA THR A 333 -19.23 -5.03 6.11
C THR A 333 -20.29 -5.54 7.08
N THR A 334 -21.02 -6.59 6.70
CA THR A 334 -22.14 -7.14 7.48
C THR A 334 -22.37 -8.61 7.11
N ASP A 335 -23.28 -9.29 7.80
CA ASP A 335 -23.75 -10.61 7.42
C ASP A 335 -24.82 -10.53 6.31
N TRP A 336 -24.88 -11.56 5.45
CA TRP A 336 -25.78 -11.62 4.30
C TRP A 336 -27.25 -11.51 4.70
N GLY A 337 -27.65 -12.16 5.79
CA GLY A 337 -29.03 -12.15 6.27
C GLY A 337 -29.50 -10.74 6.61
N THR A 338 -28.65 -9.97 7.31
CA THR A 338 -28.94 -8.58 7.67
C THR A 338 -28.95 -7.68 6.44
N TRP A 339 -27.97 -7.82 5.55
CA TRP A 339 -27.92 -7.03 4.30
C TRP A 339 -29.15 -7.28 3.42
N LYS A 340 -29.49 -8.54 3.16
CA LYS A 340 -30.64 -8.96 2.35
C LYS A 340 -31.96 -8.49 2.94
N LYS A 341 -32.08 -8.44 4.27
CA LYS A 341 -33.29 -7.95 4.94
C LYS A 341 -33.48 -6.44 4.74
N GLU A 342 -32.40 -5.68 4.82
CA GLU A 342 -32.42 -4.22 4.64
C GLU A 342 -32.57 -3.82 3.17
N HIS A 343 -31.93 -4.56 2.27
CA HIS A 343 -31.90 -4.31 0.82
C HIS A 343 -32.36 -5.56 0.04
N PRO A 344 -33.65 -5.94 0.08
CA PRO A 344 -34.16 -7.14 -0.60
C PRO A 344 -34.01 -7.11 -2.14
N GLU A 345 -33.85 -5.92 -2.72
CA GLU A 345 -33.57 -5.66 -4.13
C GLU A 345 -32.09 -5.83 -4.51
N THR A 346 -31.20 -6.04 -3.53
CA THR A 346 -29.76 -6.18 -3.80
C THR A 346 -29.47 -7.28 -4.80
N THR A 347 -28.46 -7.03 -5.62
CA THR A 347 -27.79 -8.06 -6.41
C THR A 347 -26.61 -8.63 -5.64
N VAL A 348 -26.10 -9.77 -6.07
CA VAL A 348 -24.93 -10.44 -5.47
C VAL A 348 -24.13 -11.17 -6.54
N LEU A 349 -22.81 -11.18 -6.40
CA LEU A 349 -21.93 -11.92 -7.33
C LEU A 349 -22.30 -13.41 -7.38
N LEU A 350 -22.23 -14.01 -8.57
CA LEU A 350 -22.47 -15.45 -8.73
C LEU A 350 -21.40 -16.31 -8.03
N GLU A 351 -21.80 -17.44 -7.45
CA GLU A 351 -20.93 -18.38 -6.72
C GLU A 351 -19.71 -18.81 -7.54
N ARG A 352 -19.85 -18.93 -8.87
CA ARG A 352 -18.78 -19.33 -9.79
C ARG A 352 -17.51 -18.49 -9.66
N TYR A 353 -17.62 -17.23 -9.21
CA TYR A 353 -16.46 -16.37 -9.00
C TYR A 353 -15.59 -16.77 -7.80
N ALA A 354 -16.07 -17.66 -6.93
CA ALA A 354 -15.25 -18.30 -5.90
C ALA A 354 -14.34 -19.40 -6.46
N LEU A 355 -14.44 -19.74 -7.75
CA LEU A 355 -13.60 -20.72 -8.45
C LEU A 355 -13.62 -22.12 -7.80
N GLY A 356 -14.78 -22.52 -7.27
CA GLY A 356 -14.95 -23.80 -6.56
C GLY A 356 -14.24 -23.87 -5.21
N ARG A 357 -13.89 -22.70 -4.63
CA ARG A 357 -13.19 -22.59 -3.34
C ARG A 357 -14.08 -21.89 -2.32
N ASP A 358 -13.89 -22.23 -1.06
CA ASP A 358 -14.53 -21.58 0.08
C ASP A 358 -13.47 -21.31 1.16
N PRO A 359 -12.57 -20.33 0.95
CA PRO A 359 -11.54 -20.01 1.92
C PRO A 359 -12.10 -19.22 3.11
N ASP A 360 -11.43 -19.35 4.25
CA ASP A 360 -11.51 -18.38 5.34
C ASP A 360 -10.09 -17.89 5.66
N PHE A 361 -9.49 -17.18 4.71
CA PHE A 361 -8.12 -16.69 4.84
C PHE A 361 -7.97 -15.73 6.00
N ARG A 362 -8.97 -14.84 6.18
CA ARG A 362 -8.97 -13.88 7.28
C ARG A 362 -8.86 -14.57 8.64
N ASN A 363 -9.65 -15.61 8.89
CA ASN A 363 -9.65 -16.31 10.18
C ASN A 363 -8.71 -17.53 10.23
N GLY A 364 -8.06 -17.88 9.12
CA GLY A 364 -7.12 -18.99 9.01
C GLY A 364 -5.69 -18.51 8.79
N ARG A 365 -5.28 -18.41 7.52
CA ARG A 365 -3.92 -17.99 7.10
C ARG A 365 -3.48 -16.69 7.79
N ASP A 366 -4.40 -15.74 7.93
CA ASP A 366 -4.15 -14.38 8.40
C ASP A 366 -4.61 -14.20 9.86
N ALA A 367 -4.85 -15.26 10.63
CA ALA A 367 -5.40 -15.13 11.98
C ALA A 367 -4.40 -14.52 13.00
N ASN A 368 -3.10 -14.75 12.80
CA ASN A 368 -2.06 -14.58 13.83
C ASN A 368 -1.15 -13.37 13.61
N GLY A 369 -1.64 -12.35 12.92
CA GLY A 369 -0.88 -11.14 12.59
C GLY A 369 -0.44 -11.09 11.12
N PRO A 370 0.23 -9.99 10.73
CA PRO A 370 0.83 -9.81 9.41
C PRO A 370 1.81 -10.93 9.09
N ILE A 371 1.63 -11.58 7.94
CA ILE A 371 2.54 -12.63 7.46
C ILE A 371 3.69 -12.06 6.61
N PHE A 372 3.63 -10.76 6.29
CA PHE A 372 4.70 -10.01 5.62
C PHE A 372 5.21 -8.90 6.53
N PRO A 373 6.48 -8.49 6.40
CA PRO A 373 7.09 -7.46 7.23
C PRO A 373 6.32 -6.15 7.20
N ILE A 374 6.10 -5.60 8.38
CA ILE A 374 5.48 -4.29 8.59
C ILE A 374 6.29 -3.39 9.50
N GLY A 375 7.40 -3.90 10.06
CA GLY A 375 8.17 -3.23 11.09
C GLY A 375 7.42 -3.18 12.40
N ASP A 376 7.51 -2.04 13.07
CA ASP A 376 6.85 -1.81 14.34
C ASP A 376 5.34 -1.61 14.19
N VAL A 377 4.59 -1.84 15.27
CA VAL A 377 3.12 -1.65 15.29
C VAL A 377 2.77 -0.69 16.40
N ASP A 378 1.83 0.21 16.12
CA ASP A 378 1.27 1.09 17.12
C ASP A 378 0.64 0.27 18.26
N PRO A 379 1.19 0.32 19.49
CA PRO A 379 0.79 -0.59 20.57
C PRO A 379 -0.54 -0.21 21.24
N ARG A 380 -1.21 0.87 20.80
CA ARG A 380 -2.45 1.35 21.43
C ARG A 380 -3.63 0.38 21.28
N LEU A 381 -3.62 -0.47 20.25
CA LEU A 381 -4.62 -1.51 20.00
C LEU A 381 -3.94 -2.81 19.52
N PRO A 382 -4.57 -3.98 19.72
CA PRO A 382 -4.11 -5.22 19.11
C PRO A 382 -3.97 -5.10 17.59
N VAL A 383 -2.98 -5.77 17.01
CA VAL A 383 -2.63 -5.73 15.58
C VAL A 383 -3.86 -5.95 14.68
N HIS A 384 -4.71 -6.93 15.00
CA HIS A 384 -5.93 -7.29 14.27
C HIS A 384 -7.23 -6.73 14.88
N GLU A 385 -7.15 -5.71 15.74
CA GLU A 385 -8.37 -5.01 16.16
C GLU A 385 -9.08 -4.44 14.93
N ASP A 386 -10.33 -4.82 14.71
CA ASP A 386 -11.17 -4.23 13.67
C ASP A 386 -11.49 -2.79 14.05
N ILE A 387 -11.13 -1.86 13.18
CA ILE A 387 -11.44 -0.45 13.33
C ILE A 387 -12.31 0.04 12.17
N ILE A 388 -13.03 1.13 12.42
CA ILE A 388 -13.55 2.03 11.41
C ILE A 388 -12.61 3.24 11.36
N GLY A 389 -11.97 3.47 10.23
CA GLY A 389 -11.01 4.55 10.01
C GLY A 389 -11.56 5.58 9.02
N ILE A 390 -11.27 6.84 9.28
CA ILE A 390 -11.71 7.96 8.44
C ILE A 390 -10.81 9.18 8.67
N VAL A 391 -10.62 9.98 7.62
CA VAL A 391 -9.94 11.28 7.70
C VAL A 391 -10.99 12.39 7.79
N THR A 392 -10.90 13.23 8.82
CA THR A 392 -11.82 14.37 9.01
C THR A 392 -11.61 15.42 7.92
N ALA A 393 -12.56 16.37 7.82
CA ALA A 393 -12.44 17.52 6.92
C ALA A 393 -11.20 18.39 7.22
N SER A 394 -10.68 18.35 8.45
CA SER A 394 -9.43 19.05 8.82
C SER A 394 -8.17 18.29 8.38
N GLY A 395 -8.30 17.10 7.80
CA GLY A 395 -7.20 16.24 7.41
C GLY A 395 -6.69 15.33 8.54
N LYS A 396 -7.39 15.28 9.68
CA LYS A 396 -6.99 14.48 10.83
C LYS A 396 -7.51 13.04 10.69
N PRO A 397 -6.66 12.01 10.65
CA PRO A 397 -7.12 10.64 10.71
C PRO A 397 -7.64 10.30 12.10
N VAL A 398 -8.74 9.55 12.16
CA VAL A 398 -9.33 9.00 13.37
C VAL A 398 -9.76 7.56 13.14
N ALA A 399 -9.58 6.72 14.16
CA ALA A 399 -10.04 5.34 14.17
C ALA A 399 -10.95 5.07 15.38
N PHE A 400 -11.95 4.22 15.14
CA PHE A 400 -12.95 3.78 16.11
C PHE A 400 -12.88 2.26 16.21
N GLN A 401 -12.73 1.69 17.41
CA GLN A 401 -12.84 0.24 17.59
C GLN A 401 -14.24 -0.21 17.16
N ARG A 402 -14.33 -1.03 16.11
CA ARG A 402 -15.59 -1.38 15.44
C ARG A 402 -16.59 -2.00 16.42
N SER A 403 -16.11 -2.94 17.23
CA SER A 403 -16.93 -3.66 18.21
C SER A 403 -17.56 -2.72 19.25
N LYS A 404 -16.78 -1.76 19.77
CA LYS A 404 -17.25 -0.77 20.75
C LYS A 404 -18.21 0.23 20.14
N ALA A 405 -17.87 0.74 18.96
CA ALA A 405 -18.72 1.65 18.22
C ALA A 405 -20.08 1.00 17.92
N PHE A 406 -20.07 -0.25 17.46
CA PHE A 406 -21.30 -1.01 17.20
C PHE A 406 -22.19 -1.14 18.44
N VAL A 407 -21.63 -1.54 19.58
CA VAL A 407 -22.38 -1.69 20.84
C VAL A 407 -22.94 -0.35 21.32
N ALA A 408 -22.18 0.74 21.19
CA ALA A 408 -22.63 2.07 21.57
C ALA A 408 -23.79 2.55 20.69
N LEU A 409 -23.67 2.41 19.36
CA LEU A 409 -24.72 2.80 18.42
C LEU A 409 -26.00 1.96 18.62
N LYS A 410 -25.88 0.64 18.88
CA LYS A 410 -27.05 -0.19 19.22
C LYS A 410 -27.78 0.24 20.49
N LYS A 411 -27.10 0.92 21.41
CA LYS A 411 -27.70 1.51 22.61
C LYS A 411 -28.26 2.92 22.38
N GLY A 412 -28.30 3.38 21.13
CA GLY A 412 -28.76 4.72 20.76
C GLY A 412 -27.79 5.84 21.15
N LYS A 413 -26.52 5.52 21.46
CA LYS A 413 -25.52 6.55 21.73
C LYS A 413 -25.05 7.18 20.43
N GLU A 414 -24.89 8.49 20.44
CA GLU A 414 -24.26 9.22 19.35
C GLU A 414 -22.74 9.08 19.44
N ILE A 415 -22.10 8.85 18.29
CA ILE A 415 -20.64 8.83 18.15
C ILE A 415 -20.27 9.86 17.10
N SER A 416 -19.58 10.91 17.52
CA SER A 416 -19.09 11.96 16.64
C SER A 416 -17.64 12.32 16.91
N PHE A 417 -16.95 12.80 15.88
CA PHE A 417 -15.59 13.33 15.95
C PHE A 417 -15.41 14.38 14.85
N GLU A 418 -15.22 15.65 15.24
CA GLU A 418 -15.22 16.79 14.30
C GLU A 418 -16.47 16.78 13.40
N ASN A 419 -16.30 16.68 12.08
CA ASN A 419 -17.39 16.66 11.09
C ASN A 419 -18.00 15.27 10.86
N ILE A 420 -17.58 14.26 11.61
CA ILE A 420 -17.94 12.86 11.39
C ILE A 420 -18.98 12.44 12.42
N GLN A 421 -20.02 11.75 11.96
CA GLN A 421 -20.96 10.99 12.78
C GLN A 421 -20.98 9.53 12.31
N LEU A 422 -20.82 8.57 13.23
CA LEU A 422 -21.00 7.16 12.89
C LEU A 422 -22.47 6.76 13.00
N LYS A 423 -22.94 5.95 12.06
CA LYS A 423 -24.30 5.39 12.03
C LYS A 423 -24.27 3.90 11.74
N LEU A 424 -25.24 3.17 12.28
CA LEU A 424 -25.52 1.81 11.84
C LEU A 424 -26.17 1.85 10.46
N ASP A 425 -25.77 0.93 9.61
CA ASP A 425 -26.31 0.80 8.27
C ASP A 425 -26.26 -0.66 7.85
N ALA A 426 -27.41 -1.26 7.54
CA ALA A 426 -27.54 -2.68 7.18
C ALA A 426 -26.73 -3.65 8.07
N GLY A 427 -26.63 -3.39 9.37
CA GLY A 427 -25.86 -4.21 10.32
C GLY A 427 -24.35 -3.92 10.40
N GLY A 428 -23.82 -3.07 9.52
CA GLY A 428 -22.48 -2.50 9.60
C GLY A 428 -22.46 -1.10 10.21
N ILE A 429 -21.33 -0.39 10.01
CA ILE A 429 -21.12 0.98 10.45
C ILE A 429 -20.67 1.82 9.25
N LYS A 430 -21.28 2.99 9.07
CA LYS A 430 -20.82 4.02 8.13
C LYS A 430 -20.51 5.33 8.84
N ALA A 431 -19.65 6.13 8.22
CA ALA A 431 -19.39 7.51 8.62
C ALA A 431 -20.12 8.49 7.69
N VAL A 432 -20.83 9.45 8.28
CA VAL A 432 -21.55 10.49 7.56
C VAL A 432 -21.20 11.88 8.07
N ASP A 433 -21.46 12.91 7.26
CA ASP A 433 -21.43 14.30 7.69
C ASP A 433 -22.71 14.70 8.46
N ALA A 434 -22.78 15.96 8.87
CA ALA A 434 -23.94 16.52 9.57
C ALA A 434 -25.24 16.50 8.74
N ASN A 435 -25.15 16.43 7.41
CA ASN A 435 -26.29 16.34 6.51
C ASN A 435 -26.67 14.89 6.20
N GLY A 436 -25.92 13.91 6.71
CA GLY A 436 -26.09 12.50 6.42
C GLY A 436 -25.40 12.03 5.13
N SER A 437 -24.60 12.88 4.50
CA SER A 437 -23.82 12.51 3.32
C SER A 437 -22.72 11.53 3.71
N ASP A 438 -22.55 10.46 2.96
CA ASP A 438 -21.48 9.49 3.15
C ASP A 438 -20.09 10.12 2.98
N LEU A 439 -19.19 9.82 3.92
CA LEU A 439 -17.80 10.29 3.94
C LEU A 439 -16.80 9.22 3.49
N GLY A 440 -17.23 7.99 3.21
CA GLY A 440 -16.37 6.89 2.77
C GLY A 440 -15.49 6.33 3.89
N SER A 441 -16.09 5.76 4.92
CA SER A 441 -15.34 5.10 6.01
C SER A 441 -14.70 3.77 5.58
N HIS A 442 -13.55 3.45 6.17
CA HIS A 442 -12.83 2.21 5.94
C HIS A 442 -12.97 1.26 7.12
N GLN A 443 -13.34 0.00 6.89
CA GLN A 443 -13.04 -1.04 7.86
C GLN A 443 -11.68 -1.67 7.54
N ALA A 444 -10.83 -1.83 8.55
CA ALA A 444 -9.53 -2.48 8.42
C ALA A 444 -9.05 -3.00 9.77
N PHE A 445 -8.02 -3.84 9.76
CA PHE A 445 -7.21 -4.12 10.93
C PHE A 445 -6.43 -2.88 11.37
N TRP A 446 -6.22 -2.75 12.68
CA TRP A 446 -5.51 -1.63 13.28
C TRP A 446 -4.11 -1.41 12.72
N PHE A 447 -3.31 -2.46 12.53
CA PHE A 447 -1.96 -2.32 11.97
C PHE A 447 -2.03 -1.69 10.57
N ALA A 448 -2.98 -2.13 9.74
CA ALA A 448 -3.12 -1.65 8.38
C ALA A 448 -3.53 -0.17 8.35
N TRP A 449 -4.40 0.29 9.26
CA TRP A 449 -4.76 1.71 9.33
C TRP A 449 -3.64 2.58 9.90
N SER A 450 -3.09 2.20 11.06
CA SER A 450 -2.09 3.00 11.79
C SER A 450 -0.79 3.18 11.00
N GLN A 451 -0.42 2.22 10.15
CA GLN A 451 0.73 2.34 9.26
C GLN A 451 0.57 3.48 8.24
N PHE A 452 -0.63 3.68 7.67
CA PHE A 452 -0.88 4.75 6.70
C PHE A 452 -1.27 6.07 7.38
N HIS A 453 -1.69 5.99 8.65
CA HIS A 453 -2.11 7.12 9.47
C HIS A 453 -1.46 7.10 10.87
N PRO A 454 -0.13 7.29 10.98
CA PRO A 454 0.58 7.14 12.27
C PRO A 454 0.14 8.18 13.32
N GLN A 455 -0.39 9.32 12.88
CA GLN A 455 -0.93 10.37 13.76
C GLN A 455 -2.42 10.19 14.05
N THR A 456 -2.99 9.01 13.77
CA THR A 456 -4.42 8.77 13.97
C THR A 456 -4.81 8.99 15.42
N ALA A 457 -5.88 9.76 15.60
CA ALA A 457 -6.60 9.79 16.86
C ALA A 457 -7.32 8.45 17.05
N LEU A 458 -7.50 8.06 18.31
CA LEU A 458 -8.41 6.99 18.69
C LEU A 458 -9.61 7.64 19.35
N TRP A 459 -10.80 7.27 18.89
CA TRP A 459 -12.01 7.66 19.59
C TRP A 459 -11.98 7.07 21.02
N PRO A 460 -12.14 7.90 22.06
CA PRO A 460 -11.93 7.49 23.44
C PRO A 460 -12.90 6.39 23.87
N ARG A 461 -12.41 5.56 24.80
CA ARG A 461 -13.11 4.38 25.34
C ARG A 461 -14.40 4.73 26.07
#